data_AF-A0A919A2N7-F1
#
_entry.id   AF-A0A919A2N7-F1
#
_cell.length_a   1.000
_cell.length_b   1.000
_cell.length_c   1.000
_cell.angle_alpha   90.00
_cell.angle_beta   90.00
_cell.angle_gamma   90.00
#
_symmetry.space_group_name_H-M   'P 1'
#
loop_
_entity.id
_entity.type
_entity.pdbx_description
1 polymer ?
#
loop_
_entity_poly.entity_id
_entity_poly.type
_entity_poly.pdbx_seq_one_letter_code
_entity_poly.pdbx_strand_id
1 'polypeptide(L)'
;MKALGKQGDWESRTDAKVPAPADIAARLGIDEGALCVRTSYEFLADGRPVQLSTSWEPYELTAGTLVVLPEGGPHAGAGVVNRMAAIGITVSHAVEQPEPRQATAEEASLLGIQKAALVTHIRRTYYSDQGRPVETADIIVPAAHCEIVYEIPINR
;
A
#
# COMPACT_ATOMS: atom_id res chain seq x y z
N MET A 1 9.16 -4.18 8.17
CA MET A 1 10.21 -3.22 7.74
C MET A 1 10.88 -2.46 8.91
N LYS A 2 10.21 -2.08 10.02
CA LYS A 2 10.91 -1.54 11.21
C LYS A 2 11.51 -2.59 12.16
N ALA A 3 11.21 -3.88 11.96
CA ALA A 3 11.70 -4.98 12.79
C ALA A 3 13.13 -5.49 12.43
N LEU A 4 13.77 -4.94 11.39
CA LEU A 4 15.10 -5.38 10.93
C LEU A 4 16.16 -4.27 10.88
N GLY A 5 15.94 -3.13 11.55
CA GLY A 5 16.99 -2.12 11.79
C GLY A 5 17.57 -1.42 10.56
N LYS A 6 17.00 -1.62 9.36
CA LYS A 6 17.34 -0.82 8.16
C LYS A 6 16.32 0.30 8.01
N GLN A 7 16.77 1.56 8.02
CA GLN A 7 15.97 2.66 7.46
C GLN A 7 15.74 2.30 6.00
N GLY A 8 14.52 1.93 5.65
CA GLY A 8 14.17 1.66 4.26
C GLY A 8 14.12 2.99 3.53
N ASP A 9 14.94 3.13 2.50
CA ASP A 9 14.73 4.15 1.47
C ASP A 9 13.57 3.68 0.58
N TRP A 10 12.75 4.61 0.10
CA TRP A 10 11.74 4.29 -0.92
C TRP A 10 11.70 5.37 -1.98
N GLU A 11 11.39 4.95 -3.20
CA GLU A 11 10.98 5.84 -4.27
C GLU A 11 9.47 5.78 -4.44
N SER A 12 8.85 6.88 -4.85
CA SER A 12 7.41 6.96 -4.98
C SER A 12 6.96 7.86 -6.13
N ARG A 13 5.85 7.49 -6.78
CA ARG A 13 5.13 8.34 -7.74
C ARG A 13 3.67 8.41 -7.37
N THR A 14 3.16 9.63 -7.18
CA THR A 14 1.75 9.89 -6.89
C THR A 14 1.04 10.50 -8.10
N ASP A 15 -0.09 9.91 -8.46
CA ASP A 15 -1.04 10.43 -9.44
C ASP A 15 -2.34 10.78 -8.69
N ALA A 16 -2.72 12.06 -8.66
CA ALA A 16 -3.96 12.52 -8.05
C ALA A 16 -5.13 12.47 -9.04
N LYS A 17 -6.35 12.25 -8.53
CA LYS A 17 -7.60 12.21 -9.31
C LYS A 17 -7.60 11.14 -10.41
N VAL A 18 -7.13 9.95 -10.08
CA VAL A 18 -7.19 8.78 -10.96
C VAL A 18 -8.54 8.09 -10.76
N PRO A 19 -9.33 7.82 -11.81
CA PRO A 19 -10.56 7.04 -11.69
C PRO A 19 -10.26 5.63 -11.18
N ALA A 20 -10.98 5.18 -10.15
CA ALA A 20 -10.80 3.85 -9.58
C ALA A 20 -11.26 2.76 -10.56
N PRO A 21 -10.41 1.77 -10.90
CA PRO A 21 -10.84 0.56 -11.58
C PRO A 21 -11.86 -0.23 -10.74
N ALA A 22 -12.64 -1.10 -11.37
CA ALA A 22 -13.73 -1.83 -10.73
C ALA A 22 -13.31 -2.61 -9.47
N ASP A 23 -12.14 -3.27 -9.49
CA ASP A 23 -11.63 -4.05 -8.36
C ASP A 23 -11.19 -3.15 -7.18
N ILE A 24 -10.55 -2.01 -7.47
CA ILE A 24 -10.18 -1.01 -6.48
C ILE A 24 -11.42 -0.35 -5.88
N ALA A 25 -12.39 0.01 -6.71
CA ALA A 25 -13.66 0.60 -6.28
C ALA A 25 -14.42 -0.36 -5.35
N ALA A 26 -14.51 -1.64 -5.70
CA ALA A 26 -15.13 -2.66 -4.86
C ALA A 26 -14.42 -2.82 -3.50
N ARG A 27 -13.09 -2.81 -3.46
CA ARG A 27 -12.31 -2.87 -2.21
C ARG A 27 -12.49 -1.64 -1.33
N LEU A 28 -12.65 -0.47 -1.94
CA LEU A 28 -12.85 0.80 -1.25
C LEU A 28 -14.32 1.08 -0.88
N GLY A 29 -15.27 0.30 -1.41
CA GLY A 29 -16.69 0.53 -1.20
C GLY A 29 -17.18 1.83 -1.83
N ILE A 30 -16.62 2.21 -2.97
CA ILE A 30 -16.97 3.40 -3.75
C ILE A 30 -17.45 3.00 -5.15
N ASP A 31 -18.03 3.96 -5.88
CA ASP A 31 -18.45 3.73 -7.27
C ASP A 31 -17.23 3.52 -8.20
N GLU A 32 -17.38 2.67 -9.21
CA GLU A 32 -16.38 2.53 -10.27
C GLU A 32 -16.16 3.89 -10.96
N GLY A 33 -14.90 4.26 -11.18
CA GLY A 33 -14.51 5.55 -11.73
C GLY A 33 -14.51 6.70 -10.73
N ALA A 34 -14.91 6.50 -9.47
CA ALA A 34 -14.73 7.49 -8.42
C ALA A 34 -13.23 7.86 -8.30
N LEU A 35 -12.97 9.15 -8.06
CA LEU A 35 -11.60 9.66 -8.06
C LEU A 35 -10.83 9.19 -6.83
N CYS A 36 -9.59 8.78 -7.06
CA CYS A 36 -8.65 8.35 -6.05
C CYS A 36 -7.31 9.09 -6.20
N VAL A 37 -6.50 9.02 -5.15
CA VAL A 37 -5.06 9.29 -5.19
C VAL A 37 -4.37 7.94 -5.28
N ARG A 38 -3.63 7.70 -6.36
CA ARG A 38 -2.83 6.49 -6.55
C ARG A 38 -1.37 6.80 -6.26
N THR A 39 -0.72 6.01 -5.41
CA THR A 39 0.73 6.13 -5.20
C THR A 39 1.40 4.78 -5.40
N SER A 40 2.39 4.75 -6.28
CA SER A 40 3.27 3.59 -6.48
C SER A 40 4.57 3.80 -5.70
N TYR A 41 5.04 2.75 -5.04
CA TYR A 41 6.20 2.73 -4.16
C TYR A 41 7.16 1.60 -4.55
N GLU A 42 8.45 1.91 -4.52
CA GLU A 42 9.56 0.96 -4.59
C GLU A 42 10.33 1.03 -3.29
N PHE A 43 10.20 0.02 -2.43
CA PHE A 43 10.94 -0.04 -1.17
C PHE A 43 12.30 -0.67 -1.41
N LEU A 44 13.35 0.01 -0.98
CA LEU A 44 14.72 -0.33 -1.26
C LEU A 44 15.40 -0.95 -0.02
N ALA A 45 16.25 -1.95 -0.26
CA ALA A 45 17.26 -2.39 0.69
C ALA A 45 18.60 -2.37 -0.01
N ASP A 46 19.58 -1.68 0.59
CA ASP A 46 20.93 -1.51 0.02
C ASP A 46 20.89 -0.97 -1.43
N GLY A 47 19.96 -0.04 -1.70
CA GLY A 47 19.76 0.58 -3.02
C GLY A 47 19.06 -0.28 -4.07
N ARG A 48 18.49 -1.44 -3.69
CA ARG A 48 17.77 -2.33 -4.62
C ARG A 48 16.31 -2.51 -4.21
N PRO A 49 15.34 -2.45 -5.15
CA PRO A 49 13.94 -2.74 -4.85
C PRO A 49 13.74 -4.15 -4.30
N VAL A 50 13.16 -4.23 -3.10
CA VAL A 50 12.84 -5.51 -2.43
C VAL A 50 11.34 -5.72 -2.27
N GLN A 51 10.54 -4.67 -2.45
CA GLN A 51 9.08 -4.75 -2.38
C GLN A 51 8.47 -3.64 -3.22
N LEU A 52 7.40 -3.95 -3.93
CA LEU A 52 6.58 -2.95 -4.62
C LEU A 52 5.27 -2.76 -3.86
N SER A 53 4.71 -1.55 -3.89
CA SER A 53 3.36 -1.31 -3.41
C SER A 53 2.66 -0.30 -4.31
N THR A 54 1.40 -0.53 -4.64
CA THR A 54 0.54 0.50 -5.22
C THR A 54 -0.66 0.72 -4.31
N SER A 55 -0.75 1.89 -3.70
CA SER A 55 -1.84 2.30 -2.83
C SER A 55 -2.86 3.17 -3.55
N TRP A 56 -4.10 3.09 -3.10
CA TRP A 56 -5.23 3.87 -3.57
C TRP A 56 -6.00 4.42 -2.37
N GLU A 57 -6.13 5.75 -2.32
CA GLU A 57 -6.89 6.47 -1.30
C GLU A 57 -8.07 7.18 -1.98
N PRO A 58 -9.33 7.02 -1.52
CA PRO A 58 -10.46 7.77 -2.04
C PRO A 58 -10.18 9.27 -1.99
N TYR A 59 -10.27 9.96 -3.12
CA TYR A 59 -9.91 11.38 -3.20
C TYR A 59 -10.80 12.23 -2.30
N GLU A 60 -12.08 11.85 -2.15
CA GLU A 60 -13.03 12.52 -1.26
C GLU A 60 -12.60 12.55 0.21
N LEU A 61 -11.80 11.57 0.67
CA LEU A 61 -11.35 11.52 2.06
C LEU A 61 -10.25 12.53 2.34
N THR A 62 -9.38 12.79 1.37
CA THR A 62 -8.19 13.60 1.56
C THR A 62 -8.26 14.95 0.84
N ALA A 63 -9.25 15.16 -0.04
CA ALA A 63 -9.44 16.39 -0.79
C ALA A 63 -9.50 17.62 0.12
N GLY A 64 -8.75 18.67 -0.23
CA GLY A 64 -8.73 19.92 0.53
C GLY A 64 -7.94 19.85 1.84
N THR A 65 -7.25 18.73 2.12
CA THR A 65 -6.43 18.56 3.32
C THR A 65 -4.93 18.57 2.99
N LEU A 66 -4.09 18.69 4.02
CA LEU A 66 -2.63 18.64 3.87
C LEU A 66 -2.08 17.24 3.58
N VAL A 67 -2.93 16.20 3.59
CA VAL A 67 -2.52 14.79 3.37
C VAL A 67 -2.96 14.23 2.02
N VAL A 68 -3.57 15.05 1.15
CA VAL A 68 -4.04 14.64 -0.19
C VAL A 68 -2.96 14.05 -1.07
N LEU A 69 -1.70 14.45 -0.88
CA LEU A 69 -0.56 13.82 -1.53
C LEU A 69 0.24 13.07 -0.46
N PRO A 70 0.26 11.72 -0.47
CA PRO A 70 0.92 10.92 0.57
C PRO A 70 2.37 11.30 0.86
N GLU A 71 3.13 11.61 -0.20
CA GLU A 71 4.55 11.98 -0.11
C GLU A 71 4.77 13.49 -0.32
N GLY A 72 3.69 14.29 -0.22
CA GLY A 72 3.73 15.74 -0.36
C GLY A 72 3.45 16.47 0.95
N GLY A 73 4.05 17.64 1.11
CA GLY A 73 3.72 18.55 2.20
C GLY A 73 4.22 18.10 3.58
N PRO A 74 3.65 18.66 4.68
CA PRO A 74 4.15 18.47 6.04
C PRO A 74 4.11 17.04 6.58
N HIS A 75 3.33 16.16 5.93
CA HIS A 75 3.15 14.77 6.34
C HIS A 75 3.83 13.78 5.37
N ALA A 76 4.72 14.25 4.49
CA ALA A 76 5.50 13.38 3.61
C ALA A 76 6.27 12.32 4.41
N GLY A 77 6.27 11.07 3.92
CA GLY A 77 6.83 9.92 4.60
C GLY A 77 6.12 9.46 5.87
N ALA A 78 5.04 10.14 6.30
CA ALA A 78 4.15 9.59 7.32
C ALA A 78 3.30 8.49 6.69
N GLY A 79 3.21 7.33 7.35
CA GLY A 79 2.35 6.24 6.88
C GLY A 79 0.86 6.62 6.90
N VAL A 80 0.05 5.88 6.15
CA VAL A 80 -1.40 6.09 5.98
C VAL A 80 -2.10 6.36 7.32
N VAL A 81 -1.85 5.54 8.34
CA VAL A 81 -2.47 5.67 9.68
C VAL A 81 -2.25 7.08 10.28
N ASN A 82 -1.01 7.59 10.23
CA ASN A 82 -0.68 8.89 10.81
C ASN A 82 -1.26 10.04 9.99
N ARG A 83 -1.29 9.90 8.65
CA ARG A 83 -1.88 10.90 7.77
C ARG A 83 -3.39 10.99 7.94
N MET A 84 -4.07 9.85 8.00
CA MET A 84 -5.52 9.78 8.24
C MET A 84 -5.86 10.37 9.62
N ALA A 85 -5.07 10.09 10.65
CA ALA A 85 -5.26 10.68 11.98
C ALA A 85 -5.14 12.22 11.97
N ALA A 86 -4.25 12.78 11.16
CA ALA A 86 -4.07 14.24 11.04
C ALA A 86 -5.32 14.96 10.48
N ILE A 87 -6.22 14.24 9.82
CA ILE A 87 -7.49 14.75 9.30
C ILE A 87 -8.71 14.20 10.06
N GLY A 88 -8.49 13.63 11.25
CA GLY A 88 -9.55 13.16 12.13
C GLY A 88 -10.11 11.78 11.79
N ILE A 89 -9.43 11.00 10.94
CA ILE A 89 -9.81 9.63 10.59
C ILE A 89 -8.93 8.65 11.37
N THR A 90 -9.52 7.93 12.32
CA THR A 90 -8.82 6.89 13.07
C THR A 90 -8.85 5.57 12.31
N VAL A 91 -7.69 5.08 11.87
CA VAL A 91 -7.56 3.73 11.29
C VAL A 91 -7.57 2.71 12.43
N SER A 92 -8.53 1.79 12.42
CA SER A 92 -8.73 0.81 13.49
C SER A 92 -8.05 -0.52 13.22
N HIS A 93 -8.11 -0.99 11.97
CA HIS A 93 -7.53 -2.29 11.59
C HIS A 93 -7.20 -2.33 10.09
N ALA A 94 -6.46 -3.38 9.71
CA ALA A 94 -6.20 -3.74 8.33
C ALA A 94 -6.69 -5.16 8.07
N VAL A 95 -7.18 -5.40 6.86
CA VAL A 95 -7.39 -6.75 6.33
C VAL A 95 -6.34 -6.99 5.26
N GLU A 96 -5.56 -8.06 5.41
CA GLU A 96 -4.59 -8.51 4.41
C GLU A 96 -5.01 -9.86 3.83
N GLN A 97 -4.92 -9.98 2.51
CA GLN A 97 -5.12 -11.24 1.78
C GLN A 97 -3.86 -11.55 0.97
N PRO A 98 -2.93 -12.36 1.52
CA PRO A 98 -1.75 -12.84 0.82
C PRO A 98 -2.09 -13.97 -0.15
N GLU A 99 -1.65 -13.85 -1.40
CA GLU A 99 -1.86 -14.87 -2.44
C GLU A 99 -0.56 -15.12 -3.22
N PRO A 100 -0.11 -16.38 -3.36
CA PRO A 100 1.04 -16.70 -4.18
C PRO A 100 0.68 -16.59 -5.66
N ARG A 101 1.56 -15.98 -6.45
CA ARG A 101 1.47 -15.99 -7.92
C ARG A 101 2.82 -15.79 -8.58
N GLN A 102 2.85 -15.90 -9.90
CA GLN A 102 4.00 -15.48 -10.70
C GLN A 102 4.04 -13.96 -10.81
N ALA A 103 5.24 -13.39 -10.77
CA ALA A 103 5.47 -11.98 -11.07
C ALA A 103 5.07 -11.66 -12.51
N THR A 104 4.45 -10.50 -12.71
CA THR A 104 4.28 -9.94 -14.05
C THR A 104 5.64 -9.53 -14.63
N ALA A 105 5.70 -9.27 -15.94
CA ALA A 105 6.94 -8.82 -16.58
C ALA A 105 7.42 -7.47 -16.02
N GLU A 106 6.50 -6.57 -15.71
CA GLU A 106 6.80 -5.25 -15.11
C GLU A 106 7.33 -5.42 -13.69
N GLU A 107 6.66 -6.19 -12.85
CA GLU A 107 7.11 -6.47 -11.48
C GLU A 107 8.49 -7.12 -11.47
N ALA A 108 8.72 -8.11 -12.33
CA ALA A 108 10.02 -8.77 -12.42
C ALA A 108 11.14 -7.80 -12.82
N SER A 109 10.83 -6.87 -13.73
CA SER A 109 11.77 -5.83 -14.15
C SER A 109 12.09 -4.86 -13.01
N LEU A 110 11.07 -4.32 -12.34
CA LEU A 110 11.25 -3.36 -11.23
C LEU A 110 11.98 -4.00 -10.05
N LEU A 111 11.66 -5.24 -9.71
CA LEU A 111 12.28 -5.97 -8.60
C LEU A 111 13.66 -6.57 -8.94
N GLY A 112 14.09 -6.52 -10.21
CA GLY A 112 15.34 -7.14 -10.65
C GLY A 112 15.39 -8.66 -10.47
N ILE A 113 14.23 -9.33 -10.54
CA ILE A 113 14.11 -10.79 -10.38
C ILE A 113 13.87 -11.49 -11.73
N GLN A 114 13.97 -12.83 -11.73
CA GLN A 114 13.70 -13.61 -12.93
C GLN A 114 12.23 -13.47 -13.37
N LYS A 115 12.00 -13.48 -14.69
CA LYS A 115 10.63 -13.51 -15.25
C LYS A 115 9.87 -14.72 -14.70
N ALA A 116 8.59 -14.51 -14.36
CA ALA A 116 7.71 -15.52 -13.77
C ALA A 116 8.23 -16.12 -12.44
N ALA A 117 9.18 -15.46 -11.76
CA ALA A 117 9.54 -15.81 -10.39
C ALA A 117 8.31 -15.74 -9.47
N LEU A 118 8.34 -16.51 -8.39
CA LEU A 118 7.27 -16.53 -7.41
C LEU A 118 7.31 -15.26 -6.55
N VAL A 119 6.14 -14.65 -6.39
CA VAL A 119 5.89 -13.53 -5.50
C VAL A 119 4.68 -13.84 -4.63
N THR A 120 4.62 -13.21 -3.46
CA THR A 120 3.38 -13.09 -2.70
C THR A 120 2.76 -11.74 -3.03
N HIS A 121 1.54 -11.76 -3.56
CA HIS A 121 0.72 -10.58 -3.77
C HIS A 121 -0.20 -10.42 -2.57
N ILE A 122 0.02 -9.37 -1.78
CA ILE A 122 -0.79 -9.05 -0.62
C ILE A 122 -1.75 -7.93 -1.00
N ARG A 123 -3.04 -8.22 -0.93
CA ARG A 123 -4.09 -7.20 -1.00
C ARG A 123 -4.39 -6.72 0.41
N ARG A 124 -4.03 -5.48 0.73
CA ARG A 124 -4.31 -4.85 2.03
C ARG A 124 -5.40 -3.79 1.88
N THR A 125 -6.31 -3.72 2.84
CA THR A 125 -7.22 -2.59 3.00
C THR A 125 -7.20 -2.11 4.45
N TYR A 126 -7.00 -0.81 4.67
CA TYR A 126 -7.15 -0.19 5.98
C TYR A 126 -8.60 0.28 6.17
N TYR A 127 -9.12 0.09 7.37
CA TYR A 127 -10.48 0.48 7.76
C TYR A 127 -10.46 1.47 8.92
N SER A 128 -11.35 2.46 8.88
CA SER A 128 -11.56 3.36 10.00
C SER A 128 -12.24 2.66 11.19
N ASP A 129 -12.28 3.31 12.34
CA ASP A 129 -13.10 2.91 13.51
C ASP A 129 -14.61 2.89 13.23
N GLN A 130 -15.05 3.57 12.17
CA GLN A 130 -16.42 3.52 11.64
C GLN A 130 -16.64 2.42 10.59
N GLY A 131 -15.63 1.59 10.30
CA GLY A 131 -15.72 0.49 9.34
C GLY A 131 -15.63 0.90 7.87
N ARG A 132 -15.26 2.16 7.56
CA ARG A 132 -15.08 2.62 6.19
C ARG A 132 -13.68 2.27 5.68
N PRO A 133 -13.52 1.72 4.46
CA PRO A 133 -12.21 1.60 3.81
C PRO A 133 -11.59 2.99 3.59
N VAL A 134 -10.36 3.19 4.04
CA VAL A 134 -9.66 4.49 3.89
C VAL A 134 -8.51 4.43 2.88
N GLU A 135 -7.97 3.24 2.66
CA GLU A 135 -6.87 3.00 1.73
C GLU A 135 -6.85 1.52 1.36
N THR A 136 -6.52 1.23 0.10
CA THR A 136 -6.29 -0.14 -0.37
C THR A 136 -5.01 -0.24 -1.18
N ALA A 137 -4.20 -1.26 -0.92
CA ALA A 137 -2.92 -1.47 -1.57
C ALA A 137 -2.76 -2.87 -2.16
N ASP A 138 -2.05 -2.94 -3.27
CA ASP A 138 -1.43 -4.14 -3.79
C ASP A 138 0.06 -4.12 -3.46
N ILE A 139 0.53 -5.09 -2.67
CA ILE A 139 1.92 -5.20 -2.22
C ILE A 139 2.51 -6.46 -2.82
N ILE A 140 3.65 -6.33 -3.51
CA ILE A 140 4.33 -7.43 -4.18
C ILE A 140 5.63 -7.73 -3.44
N VAL A 141 5.72 -8.94 -2.91
CA VAL A 141 6.84 -9.42 -2.10
C VAL A 141 7.53 -10.60 -2.82
N PRO A 142 8.78 -10.45 -3.30
CA PRO A 142 9.52 -11.53 -3.92
C PRO A 142 9.84 -12.66 -2.92
N ALA A 143 9.52 -13.90 -3.27
CA ALA A 143 9.81 -15.05 -2.41
C ALA A 143 11.32 -15.29 -2.21
N ALA A 144 12.17 -14.78 -3.10
CA ALA A 144 13.62 -14.96 -3.04
C ALA A 144 14.33 -14.06 -2.00
N HIS A 145 13.68 -12.98 -1.55
CA HIS A 145 14.34 -11.91 -0.79
C HIS A 145 13.63 -11.52 0.49
N CYS A 146 12.41 -12.00 0.70
CA CYS A 146 11.56 -11.57 1.79
C CYS A 146 10.81 -12.74 2.41
N GLU A 147 10.61 -12.65 3.72
CA GLU A 147 9.76 -13.55 4.50
C GLU A 147 8.62 -12.73 5.10
N ILE A 148 7.42 -13.31 5.11
CA ILE A 148 6.25 -12.73 5.77
C ILE A 148 6.09 -13.45 7.11
N VAL A 149 6.15 -12.69 8.20
CA VAL A 149 6.11 -13.22 9.56
C VAL A 149 4.91 -12.63 10.30
N TYR A 150 4.03 -13.49 10.81
CA TYR A 150 2.91 -13.13 11.67
C TYR A 150 3.13 -13.71 13.07
N GLU A 151 2.83 -12.92 14.09
CA GLU A 151 2.70 -13.39 15.47
C GLU A 151 1.22 -13.30 15.85
N ILE A 152 0.61 -14.43 16.20
CA ILE A 152 -0.82 -14.51 16.50
C ILE A 152 -0.96 -14.96 17.97
N PRO A 153 -1.51 -14.11 18.86
CA PRO A 153 -1.75 -14.51 20.24
C PRO A 153 -2.85 -15.57 20.31
N ILE A 154 -2.60 -16.67 21.02
CA ILE A 154 -3.58 -17.72 21.28
C ILE A 154 -4.09 -17.54 22.71
N ASN A 155 -5.29 -17.00 22.84
CA ASN A 155 -5.98 -16.91 24.13
C ASN A 155 -6.72 -18.22 24.38
N ARG A 156 -6.61 -18.76 25.60
CA ARG A 156 -7.38 -19.93 26.07
C ARG A 156 -8.69 -19.50 26.69
#